data_AF-A0A351TQ73-F1
#
_entry.id   AF-A0A351TQ73-F1
#
_cell.length_a   1.000
_cell.length_b   1.000
_cell.length_c   1.000
_cell.angle_alpha   90.00
_cell.angle_beta   90.00
_cell.angle_gamma   90.00
#
_symmetry.space_group_name_H-M   'P 1'
#
loop_
_entity.id
_entity.type
_entity.pdbx_description
1 polymer ?
#
loop_
_entity_poly.entity_id
_entity_poly.type
_entity_poly.pdbx_seq_one_letter_code
_entity_poly.pdbx_strand_id
1 'polypeptide(L)'
;MRVKTKGYLALAGGGILLLLIAIVCEGDLSRKVQGILLGLGSMGTAVGFARFFCGRFEERHPEQRRKAEIENRDERNRDIRFRSRAAAGQALQWAVMALAWVNILCDGALWITLSAVGIFCGKVVLEAALTGYYGSRM
;
A
#
# COMPACT_ATOMS: atom_id res chain seq x y z
N MET A 1 20.92 3.48 3.90
CA MET A 1 19.50 3.11 4.06
C MET A 1 18.87 3.61 5.36
N ARG A 2 19.60 3.66 6.49
CA ARG A 2 19.12 4.19 7.79
C ARG A 2 18.35 5.53 7.77
N VAL A 3 18.69 6.48 6.89
CA VAL A 3 17.96 7.76 6.78
C VAL A 3 16.55 7.57 6.21
N LYS A 4 16.37 6.66 5.25
CA LYS A 4 15.05 6.31 4.70
C LYS A 4 14.21 5.55 5.74
N THR A 5 14.85 4.69 6.53
CA THR A 5 14.23 3.92 7.62
C THR A 5 13.67 4.83 8.71
N LYS A 6 14.37 5.92 9.06
CA LYS A 6 13.86 6.95 9.99
C LYS A 6 12.66 7.71 9.41
N GLY A 7 12.66 7.98 8.11
CA GLY A 7 11.52 8.59 7.41
C GLY A 7 10.25 7.74 7.46
N TYR A 8 10.37 6.42 7.28
CA TYR A 8 9.22 5.50 7.38
C TYR A 8 8.67 5.40 8.81
N LEU A 9 9.54 5.46 9.82
CA LEU A 9 9.15 5.55 11.23
C LEU A 9 8.42 6.87 11.56
N ALA A 10 8.91 7.99 11.02
CA ALA A 10 8.23 9.28 11.16
C ALA A 10 6.85 9.27 10.50
N LEU A 11 6.71 8.63 9.33
CA LEU A 11 5.43 8.43 8.66
C LEU A 11 4.48 7.58 9.51
N ALA A 12 4.97 6.49 10.09
CA ALA A 12 4.17 5.64 11.00
C ALA A 12 3.73 6.44 12.24
N GLY A 13 4.63 7.19 12.87
CA GLY A 13 4.32 8.04 14.01
C GLY A 13 3.28 9.12 13.69
N GLY A 14 3.41 9.78 12.53
CA GLY A 14 2.42 10.75 12.04
C GLY A 14 1.04 10.12 11.80
N GLY A 15 1.00 8.90 11.27
CA GLY A 15 -0.24 8.13 11.13
C GLY A 15 -0.90 7.81 12.47
N ILE A 16 -0.11 7.40 13.47
CA ILE A 16 -0.62 7.11 14.83
C ILE A 16 -1.17 8.38 15.46
N LEU A 17 -0.49 9.51 15.30
CA LEU A 17 -0.95 10.79 15.82
C LEU A 17 -2.31 11.19 15.22
N LEU A 18 -2.49 11.02 13.90
CA LEU A 18 -3.76 11.28 13.24
C LEU A 18 -4.89 10.38 13.74
N LEU A 19 -4.60 9.09 14.01
CA LEU A 19 -5.57 8.17 14.62
C LEU A 19 -5.95 8.61 16.03
N LEU A 20 -4.98 9.02 16.85
CA LEU A 20 -5.23 9.50 18.20
C LEU A 20 -6.09 10.76 18.20
N ILE A 21 -5.84 11.70 17.29
CA ILE A 21 -6.67 12.91 17.13
C ILE A 21 -8.10 12.52 16.73
N ALA A 22 -8.28 11.54 15.84
CA ALA A 22 -9.60 11.10 15.41
C ALA A 22 -10.43 10.42 16.52
N ILE A 23 -9.76 9.77 17.49
CA ILE A 23 -10.39 9.10 18.64
C ILE A 23 -10.63 10.08 19.78
N VAL A 24 -9.67 10.95 20.10
CA VAL A 24 -9.79 11.90 21.23
C VAL A 24 -10.81 13.01 20.94
N CYS A 25 -10.92 13.45 19.69
CA CYS A 25 -11.91 14.45 19.27
C CYS A 25 -13.22 13.82 18.76
N GLU A 26 -13.55 12.61 19.23
CA GLU A 26 -14.81 11.94 18.92
C GLU A 26 -15.98 12.71 19.56
N GLY A 27 -16.75 13.41 18.73
CA GLY A 27 -17.88 14.27 19.14
C GLY A 27 -17.79 15.70 18.62
N ASP A 28 -16.58 16.26 18.51
CA ASP A 28 -16.36 17.64 18.04
C ASP A 28 -16.18 17.72 16.50
N LEU A 29 -15.77 16.61 15.88
CA LEU A 29 -15.52 16.53 14.44
C LEU A 29 -16.75 16.02 13.68
N SER A 30 -17.01 16.61 12.52
CA SER A 30 -18.00 16.07 11.58
C SER A 30 -17.65 14.62 11.22
N ARG A 31 -18.65 13.73 11.18
CA ARG A 31 -18.48 12.29 10.85
C ARG A 31 -17.64 12.04 9.61
N LYS A 32 -17.71 12.93 8.60
CA LYS A 32 -16.86 12.86 7.40
C LYS A 32 -15.38 13.07 7.69
N VAL A 33 -15.06 14.11 8.46
CA VAL A 33 -13.69 14.49 8.79
C VAL A 33 -13.07 13.41 9.66
N GLN A 34 -13.81 12.89 10.64
CA GLN A 34 -13.39 11.76 11.46
C GLN A 34 -13.07 10.52 10.60
N GLY A 35 -13.95 10.18 9.65
CA GLY A 35 -13.71 9.07 8.73
C GLY A 35 -12.46 9.25 7.84
N ILE A 36 -12.23 10.45 7.34
CA ILE A 36 -11.03 10.78 6.54
C ILE A 36 -9.76 10.67 7.39
N LEU A 37 -9.76 11.20 8.63
CA LEU A 37 -8.61 11.08 9.53
C LEU A 37 -8.31 9.61 9.88
N LEU A 38 -9.34 8.81 10.17
CA LEU A 38 -9.17 7.39 10.43
C LEU A 38 -8.59 6.65 9.22
N GLY A 39 -9.08 6.94 8.02
CA GLY A 39 -8.59 6.35 6.77
C GLY A 39 -7.13 6.72 6.49
N LEU A 40 -6.79 8.01 6.56
CA LEU A 40 -5.42 8.48 6.31
C LEU A 40 -4.44 8.03 7.41
N GLY A 41 -4.88 8.04 8.68
CA GLY A 41 -4.07 7.58 9.80
C GLY A 41 -3.75 6.09 9.72
N SER A 42 -4.76 5.25 9.46
CA SER A 42 -4.57 3.80 9.30
C SER A 42 -3.70 3.45 8.07
N MET A 43 -3.88 4.16 6.95
CA MET A 43 -3.02 3.99 5.78
C MET A 43 -1.57 4.40 6.06
N GLY A 44 -1.35 5.57 6.67
CA GLY A 44 -0.01 6.08 6.98
C GLY A 44 0.75 5.19 7.95
N THR A 45 0.08 4.69 8.99
CA THR A 45 0.65 3.72 9.94
C THR A 45 1.03 2.41 9.26
N ALA A 46 0.12 1.80 8.51
CA ALA A 46 0.36 0.54 7.82
C ALA A 46 1.54 0.63 6.83
N VAL A 47 1.59 1.68 6.00
CA VAL A 47 2.67 1.90 5.02
C VAL A 47 4.00 2.16 5.73
N GLY A 48 4.00 2.99 6.77
CA GLY A 48 5.21 3.30 7.54
C GLY A 48 5.83 2.05 8.19
N PHE A 49 5.02 1.22 8.85
CA PHE A 49 5.49 -0.03 9.45
C PHE A 49 5.93 -1.06 8.40
N ALA A 50 5.12 -1.30 7.36
CA ALA A 50 5.46 -2.27 6.32
C ALA A 50 6.81 -1.95 5.65
N ARG A 51 7.02 -0.68 5.29
CA ARG A 51 8.29 -0.22 4.69
C ARG A 51 9.46 -0.32 5.66
N PHE A 52 9.25 -0.03 6.94
CA PHE A 52 10.27 -0.19 7.96
C PHE A 52 10.72 -1.65 8.11
N PHE A 53 9.79 -2.60 8.22
CA PHE A 53 10.10 -4.02 8.35
C PHE A 53 10.77 -4.58 7.09
N CYS A 54 10.23 -4.30 5.90
CA CYS A 54 10.84 -4.73 4.64
C CYS A 54 12.25 -4.17 4.46
N GLY A 55 12.47 -2.89 4.78
CA GLY A 55 13.81 -2.29 4.71
C GLY A 55 14.81 -2.95 5.67
N ARG A 56 14.36 -3.32 6.87
CA ARG A 56 15.20 -4.02 7.86
C ARG A 56 15.48 -5.47 7.45
N PHE A 57 14.54 -6.12 6.75
CA PHE A 57 14.73 -7.46 6.20
C PHE A 57 15.73 -7.45 5.04
N GLU A 58 15.64 -6.49 4.13
CA GLU A 58 16.61 -6.30 3.04
C GLU A 58 18.03 -6.00 3.55
N GLU A 59 18.17 -5.26 4.65
CA GLU A 59 19.48 -5.02 5.27
C GLU A 59 20.11 -6.30 5.85
N ARG A 60 19.29 -7.28 6.26
CA ARG A 60 19.77 -8.58 6.77
C ARG A 60 20.11 -9.59 5.67
N HIS A 61 19.55 -9.45 4.47
CA HIS A 61 19.74 -10.39 3.35
C HIS A 61 20.20 -9.68 2.06
N PRO A 62 21.46 -9.23 1.97
CA PRO A 62 21.98 -8.50 0.81
C PRO A 62 22.01 -9.36 -0.48
N GLU A 63 22.10 -10.68 -0.34
CA GLU A 63 22.00 -11.66 -1.44
C GLU A 63 20.70 -11.52 -2.24
N GLN A 64 19.56 -11.27 -1.58
CA GLN A 64 18.25 -11.15 -2.24
C GLN A 64 18.15 -9.88 -3.09
N ARG A 65 18.75 -8.77 -2.63
CA ARG A 65 18.84 -7.53 -3.42
C ARG A 65 19.65 -7.73 -4.69
N ARG A 66 20.76 -8.46 -4.58
CA ARG A 66 21.66 -8.69 -5.72
C ARG A 66 21.01 -9.62 -6.77
N LYS A 67 20.25 -10.62 -6.33
CA LYS A 67 19.45 -11.48 -7.22
C LYS A 67 18.34 -10.70 -7.94
N ALA A 68 17.61 -9.84 -7.22
CA ALA A 68 16.58 -8.98 -7.83
C ALA A 68 17.15 -8.00 -8.87
N GLU A 69 18.40 -7.54 -8.70
CA GLU A 69 19.07 -6.66 -9.66
C GLU A 69 19.56 -7.41 -10.91
N ILE A 70 19.98 -8.67 -10.75
CA ILE A 70 20.42 -9.56 -11.85
C ILE A 70 19.21 -10.03 -12.68
N GLU A 71 18.13 -10.45 -12.03
CA GLU A 71 16.90 -10.93 -12.69
C GLU A 71 16.23 -9.83 -13.54
N ASN A 72 16.34 -8.57 -13.12
CA ASN A 72 15.82 -7.40 -13.85
C ASN A 72 16.60 -7.10 -15.16
N ARG A 73 17.75 -7.74 -15.38
CA ARG A 73 18.59 -7.56 -16.57
C ARG A 73 18.43 -8.65 -17.63
N ASP A 74 17.86 -9.82 -17.32
CA ASP A 74 17.94 -11.01 -18.20
C ASP A 74 16.64 -11.39 -18.98
N GLU A 75 15.44 -10.90 -18.62
CA GLU A 75 14.16 -11.36 -19.25
C GLU A 75 13.50 -10.38 -20.26
N ARG A 76 14.30 -9.66 -21.05
CA ARG A 76 13.90 -8.43 -21.77
C ARG A 76 12.59 -8.43 -22.60
N ASN A 77 12.15 -9.57 -23.14
CA ASN A 77 10.89 -9.66 -23.92
C ASN A 77 9.69 -10.22 -23.13
N ARG A 78 9.92 -11.03 -22.09
CA ARG A 78 8.86 -11.43 -21.14
C ARG A 78 8.47 -10.24 -20.27
N ASP A 79 9.46 -9.45 -19.89
CA ASP A 79 9.30 -8.32 -19.01
C ASP A 79 8.40 -7.23 -19.60
N ILE A 80 8.41 -6.97 -20.91
CA ILE A 80 7.51 -5.97 -21.52
C ILE A 80 6.03 -6.35 -21.37
N ARG A 81 5.67 -7.63 -21.55
CA ARG A 81 4.27 -8.11 -21.39
C ARG A 81 3.86 -8.21 -19.93
N PHE A 82 4.77 -8.60 -19.04
CA PHE A 82 4.47 -8.61 -17.59
C PHE A 82 4.39 -7.19 -17.03
N ARG A 83 5.28 -6.29 -17.44
CA ARG A 83 5.32 -4.89 -17.04
C ARG A 83 4.13 -4.11 -17.58
N SER A 84 3.64 -4.40 -18.79
CA SER A 84 2.41 -3.78 -19.31
C SER A 84 1.15 -4.27 -18.58
N ARG A 85 1.05 -5.57 -18.25
CA ARG A 85 -0.03 -6.11 -17.40
C ARG A 85 0.02 -5.54 -15.99
N ALA A 86 1.21 -5.42 -15.40
CA ALA A 86 1.40 -4.80 -14.09
C ALA A 86 1.04 -3.31 -14.11
N ALA A 87 1.43 -2.57 -15.16
CA ALA A 87 1.08 -1.16 -15.33
C ALA A 87 -0.44 -0.97 -15.50
N ALA A 88 -1.11 -1.81 -16.29
CA ALA A 88 -2.57 -1.78 -16.43
C ALA A 88 -3.27 -2.09 -15.10
N GLY A 89 -2.80 -3.09 -14.35
CA GLY A 89 -3.31 -3.41 -13.01
C GLY A 89 -3.12 -2.27 -12.02
N GLN A 90 -1.98 -1.57 -12.06
CA GLN A 90 -1.73 -0.38 -11.24
C GLN A 90 -2.63 0.80 -11.65
N ALA A 91 -2.81 1.04 -12.95
CA ALA A 91 -3.70 2.09 -13.44
C ALA A 91 -5.15 1.86 -13.00
N LEU A 92 -5.64 0.62 -13.11
CA LEU A 92 -6.97 0.25 -12.63
C LEU A 92 -7.12 0.45 -11.13
N GLN A 93 -6.08 0.09 -10.36
CA GLN A 93 -6.06 0.28 -8.91
C GLN A 93 -6.16 1.76 -8.52
N TRP A 94 -5.45 2.66 -9.23
CA TRP A 94 -5.59 4.09 -9.05
C TRP A 94 -6.98 4.61 -9.43
N ALA A 95 -7.58 4.07 -10.50
CA ALA A 95 -8.95 4.41 -10.90
C ALA A 95 -9.98 4.00 -9.83
N VAL A 96 -9.87 2.79 -9.28
CA VAL A 96 -10.74 2.31 -8.19
C VAL A 96 -10.57 3.18 -6.93
N MET A 97 -9.33 3.57 -6.61
CA MET A 97 -9.07 4.45 -5.47
C MET A 97 -9.69 5.85 -5.68
N ALA A 98 -9.55 6.41 -6.87
CA ALA A 98 -10.17 7.69 -7.23
C ALA A 98 -11.70 7.62 -7.11
N LEU A 99 -12.31 6.53 -7.58
CA LEU A 99 -13.75 6.30 -7.45
C LEU A 99 -14.19 6.20 -5.98
N ALA A 100 -13.39 5.54 -5.14
CA ALA A 100 -13.65 5.46 -3.70
C ALA A 100 -13.62 6.85 -3.04
N TRP A 101 -12.67 7.70 -3.41
CA TRP A 101 -12.61 9.09 -2.93
C TRP A 101 -13.82 9.92 -3.39
N VAL A 102 -14.23 9.80 -4.66
CA VAL A 102 -15.44 10.47 -5.16
C VAL A 102 -16.67 10.00 -4.37
N ASN A 103 -16.79 8.71 -4.09
CA ASN A 103 -17.89 8.16 -3.28
C ASN A 103 -17.91 8.76 -1.86
N ILE A 104 -16.74 8.94 -1.23
CA ILE A 104 -16.64 9.59 0.10
C ILE A 104 -17.08 11.05 0.03
N LEU A 105 -16.69 11.78 -1.02
CA LEU A 105 -17.03 13.21 -1.18
C LEU A 105 -18.52 13.43 -1.46
N CYS A 106 -19.16 12.52 -2.19
CA CYS A 106 -20.59 12.59 -2.54
C CYS A 106 -21.53 12.00 -1.47
N ASP A 107 -21.06 11.68 -0.26
CA ASP A 107 -21.83 10.96 0.76
C ASP A 107 -22.44 9.63 0.26
N GLY A 108 -21.72 8.95 -0.64
CA GLY A 108 -22.12 7.66 -1.15
C GLY A 108 -22.09 6.58 -0.07
N ALA A 109 -22.76 5.45 -0.36
CA ALA A 109 -22.88 4.36 0.61
C ALA A 109 -21.51 3.82 1.03
N LEU A 110 -21.32 3.63 2.35
CA LEU A 110 -20.07 3.12 2.94
C LEU A 110 -19.68 1.74 2.41
N TRP A 111 -20.65 0.91 2.04
CA TRP A 111 -20.39 -0.42 1.47
C TRP A 111 -19.63 -0.35 0.14
N ILE A 112 -19.77 0.74 -0.63
CA ILE A 112 -19.07 0.95 -1.90
C ILE A 112 -17.58 1.19 -1.65
N THR A 113 -17.24 2.03 -0.67
CA THR A 113 -15.84 2.28 -0.30
C THR A 113 -15.19 1.06 0.34
N LEU A 114 -15.91 0.33 1.19
CA LEU A 114 -15.44 -0.94 1.74
C LEU A 114 -15.19 -1.99 0.66
N SER A 115 -16.07 -2.09 -0.34
CA SER A 115 -15.90 -3.02 -1.46
C SER A 115 -14.67 -2.66 -2.31
N ALA A 116 -14.45 -1.38 -2.59
CA ALA A 116 -13.27 -0.90 -3.32
C ALA A 116 -11.96 -1.24 -2.58
N VAL A 117 -11.94 -1.05 -1.26
CA VAL A 117 -10.81 -1.43 -0.40
C VAL A 117 -10.62 -2.95 -0.39
N GLY A 118 -11.69 -3.72 -0.31
CA GLY A 118 -11.64 -5.18 -0.37
C GLY A 118 -11.03 -5.70 -1.67
N ILE A 119 -11.45 -5.16 -2.82
CA ILE A 119 -10.89 -5.49 -4.14
C ILE A 119 -9.40 -5.15 -4.19
N PHE A 120 -9.00 -3.99 -3.67
CA PHE A 120 -7.61 -3.58 -3.59
C PHE A 120 -6.77 -4.57 -2.76
N CYS A 121 -7.22 -4.91 -1.56
CA CYS A 121 -6.53 -5.86 -0.69
C CYS A 121 -6.44 -7.25 -1.34
N GLY A 122 -7.53 -7.73 -1.94
CA GLY A 122 -7.56 -9.01 -2.65
C GLY A 122 -6.56 -9.06 -3.79
N LYS A 123 -6.46 -7.99 -4.59
CA LYS A 123 -5.48 -7.85 -5.66
C LYS A 123 -4.05 -7.90 -5.13
N VAL A 124 -3.74 -7.20 -4.04
CA VAL A 124 -2.40 -7.20 -3.43
C VAL A 124 -2.02 -8.59 -2.90
N VAL A 125 -2.95 -9.28 -2.22
CA VAL A 125 -2.72 -10.64 -1.72
C VAL A 125 -2.50 -11.61 -2.87
N LEU A 126 -3.31 -11.50 -3.94
CA LEU A 126 -3.17 -12.34 -5.13
C LEU A 126 -1.83 -12.12 -5.82
N GLU A 127 -1.39 -10.87 -5.98
CA GLU A 127 -0.07 -10.57 -6.52
C GLU A 127 1.04 -11.16 -5.66
N ALA A 128 1.00 -10.98 -4.34
CA ALA A 128 2.00 -11.56 -3.44
C ALA A 128 2.04 -13.09 -3.49
N ALA A 129 0.87 -13.75 -3.53
CA ALA A 129 0.77 -15.21 -3.62
C ALA A 129 1.32 -15.72 -4.96
N LEU A 130 0.99 -15.06 -6.08
CA LEU A 130 1.49 -15.44 -7.41
C LEU A 130 3.00 -15.19 -7.53
N THR A 131 3.52 -14.08 -7.01
CA THR A 131 4.96 -13.81 -6.98
C THR A 131 5.70 -14.88 -6.17
N GLY A 132 5.18 -15.27 -4.99
CA GLY A 132 5.76 -16.36 -4.20
C GLY A 132 5.70 -17.70 -4.92
N TYR A 133 4.57 -18.02 -5.56
CA TYR A 133 4.38 -19.26 -6.30
C TYR A 133 5.33 -19.36 -7.50
N TYR A 134 5.34 -18.36 -8.38
CA TYR A 134 6.18 -18.38 -9.57
C TYR A 134 7.67 -18.21 -9.24
N GLY A 135 8.01 -17.39 -8.24
CA GLY A 135 9.39 -17.23 -7.77
C GLY A 135 10.00 -18.48 -7.12
N SER A 136 9.18 -19.46 -6.70
CA SER A 136 9.66 -20.76 -6.20
C SER A 136 9.89 -21.81 -7.30
N ARG A 137 9.46 -21.52 -8.53
CA ARG A 137 9.46 -22.46 -9.67
C ARG A 137 10.40 -22.07 -10.82
N MET A 138 10.99 -20.87 -10.77
CA MET A 138 12.04 -20.41 -11.69
C MET A 138 13.40 -20.52 -11.00
#